data_AF-K1U1Y1-F1
#
_entry.id   AF-K1U1Y1-F1
#
_cell.length_a   1.000
_cell.length_b   1.000
_cell.length_c   1.000
_cell.angle_alpha   90.00
_cell.angle_beta   90.00
_cell.angle_gamma   90.00
#
_symmetry.space_group_name_H-M   'P 1'
#
loop_
_entity.id
_entity.type
_entity.pdbx_description
1 polymer ?
#
loop_
_entity_poly.entity_id
_entity_poly.type
_entity_poly.pdbx_seq_one_letter_code
_entity_poly.pdbx_strand_id
1 'polypeptide(L)'
;WLQRVALWTIPLAYIGSQAGWVVAEVGRQPWAIQDMLPVGAAISKLQTGSVQLTFFIFLLLFTVLLFAEIGIMLKAIKKGPEGIKN
;
A
#
# COMPACT_ATOMS: atom_id res chain seq x y z
N TRP A 1 -17.99 24.66 0.30
CA TRP A 1 -17.38 23.99 -0.86
C TRP A 1 -15.95 23.51 -0.53
N LEU A 2 -15.09 24.36 0.04
CA LEU A 2 -13.69 24.02 0.38
C LEU A 2 -13.56 22.79 1.30
N GLN A 3 -14.36 22.73 2.37
CA GLN A 3 -14.40 21.57 3.31
C GLN A 3 -14.69 20.24 2.59
N ARG A 4 -15.53 20.25 1.54
CA ARG A 4 -15.84 19.05 0.76
C ARG A 4 -14.67 18.63 -0.13
N VAL A 5 -13.94 19.60 -0.69
CA VAL A 5 -12.71 19.34 -1.46
C VAL A 5 -11.63 18.77 -0.56
N ALA A 6 -11.48 19.28 0.67
CA ALA A 6 -10.50 18.79 1.64
C ALA A 6 -10.71 17.31 2.02
N LEU A 7 -11.93 16.78 1.95
CA LEU A 7 -12.16 15.34 2.18
C LEU A 7 -11.60 14.48 1.03
N TRP A 8 -11.66 14.98 -0.21
CA TRP A 8 -11.13 14.28 -1.38
C TRP A 8 -9.61 14.27 -1.45
N THR A 9 -8.93 15.21 -0.79
CA THR A 9 -7.46 15.23 -0.76
C THR A 9 -6.86 14.05 0.01
N ILE A 10 -7.63 13.44 0.92
CA ILE A 10 -7.19 12.26 1.69
C ILE A 10 -6.84 11.08 0.76
N PRO A 11 -7.78 10.51 -0.04
CA PRO A 11 -7.44 9.41 -0.95
C PRO A 11 -6.48 9.83 -2.06
N LEU A 12 -6.55 11.08 -2.54
CA LEU A 12 -5.66 11.60 -3.57
C LEU A 12 -4.19 11.58 -3.14
N ALA A 13 -3.90 11.92 -1.88
CA ALA A 13 -2.54 11.87 -1.36
C ALA A 13 -1.95 10.45 -1.40
N TYR A 14 -2.74 9.43 -1.05
CA TYR A 14 -2.32 8.03 -1.14
C TYR A 14 -2.06 7.61 -2.58
N ILE A 15 -2.98 7.91 -3.49
CA ILE A 15 -2.84 7.54 -4.91
C ILE A 15 -1.61 8.23 -5.52
N GLY A 16 -1.42 9.53 -5.27
CA GLY A 16 -0.27 10.27 -5.76
C GLY A 16 1.06 9.71 -5.26
N SER A 17 1.13 9.35 -3.98
CA SER A 17 2.32 8.70 -3.39
C SER A 17 2.63 7.36 -4.04
N GLN A 18 1.64 6.47 -4.17
CA GLN A 18 1.83 5.17 -4.81
C GLN A 18 2.20 5.29 -6.28
N ALA A 19 1.59 6.21 -7.03
CA ALA A 19 1.94 6.48 -8.42
C ALA A 19 3.39 6.97 -8.56
N GLY A 20 3.86 7.83 -7.65
CA GLY A 20 5.25 8.27 -7.61
C GLY A 20 6.23 7.11 -7.42
N TRP A 21 5.93 6.20 -6.48
CA TRP A 21 6.71 4.98 -6.29
C TRP A 21 6.71 4.07 -7.52
N VAL A 22 5.57 3.90 -8.17
CA VAL A 22 5.47 3.12 -9.41
C VAL A 22 6.35 3.72 -10.51
N VAL A 23 6.30 5.04 -10.71
CA VAL A 23 7.16 5.70 -11.69
C VAL A 23 8.64 5.50 -11.37
N ALA A 24 9.03 5.62 -10.09
CA ALA A 24 10.41 5.43 -9.66
C ALA A 24 10.91 3.99 -9.87
N GLU A 25 10.11 2.99 -9.47
CA GLU A 25 10.53 1.57 -9.53
C GLU A 25 10.41 0.97 -10.92
N VAL A 26 9.33 1.27 -11.65
CA VAL A 26 9.13 0.78 -13.01
C VAL A 26 10.05 1.53 -13.98
N GLY A 27 10.34 2.80 -13.74
CA GLY A 27 11.29 3.58 -14.55
C GLY A 27 12.72 3.04 -14.49
N ARG A 28 13.06 2.26 -13.46
CA ARG A 28 14.36 1.60 -13.31
C ARG A 28 14.43 0.24 -14.01
N GLN A 29 13.32 -0.32 -14.46
CA GLN A 29 13.33 -1.56 -15.24
C GLN A 29 14.13 -1.36 -16.54
N PRO A 30 15.01 -2.30 -16.94
CA PRO A 30 15.11 -3.70 -16.49
C PRO A 30 16.13 -3.95 -15.35
N TRP A 31 16.54 -2.92 -14.61
CA TRP A 31 17.60 -3.00 -13.60
C TRP A 31 17.05 -3.13 -12.17
N ALA A 32 17.62 -4.07 -11.41
CA ALA A 32 17.44 -4.18 -9.96
C ALA A 32 18.46 -3.31 -9.19
N ILE A 33 19.66 -3.15 -9.75
CA ILE A 33 20.64 -2.12 -9.39
C ILE A 33 21.07 -1.48 -10.71
N GLN A 34 20.90 -0.17 -10.82
CA GLN A 34 21.15 0.58 -12.05
C GLN A 34 22.54 0.26 -12.61
N ASP A 35 22.57 -0.12 -13.90
CA ASP A 35 23.79 -0.45 -14.67
C ASP A 35 24.69 -1.54 -14.07
N MET A 36 24.23 -2.28 -13.06
CA MET A 36 25.03 -3.28 -12.35
C MET A 36 24.36 -4.64 -12.27
N LEU A 37 23.07 -4.70 -11.90
CA LEU A 37 22.35 -5.96 -11.70
C LEU A 37 21.00 -5.93 -12.43
N PRO A 38 20.82 -6.70 -13.51
CA PRO A 38 19.53 -6.87 -14.18
C PRO A 38 18.54 -7.62 -13.29
N VAL A 39 17.25 -7.29 -13.40
CA VAL A 39 16.17 -7.94 -12.64
C VAL A 39 16.14 -9.46 -12.85
N GLY A 40 16.36 -9.94 -14.08
CA GLY A 40 16.37 -11.38 -14.37
C GLY A 40 17.48 -12.16 -13.64
N ALA A 41 18.60 -11.52 -13.30
CA ALA A 41 19.69 -12.13 -12.54
C ALA A 41 19.47 -12.05 -11.02
N ALA A 42 18.59 -11.15 -10.56
CA ALA A 42 18.32 -10.92 -9.14
C ALA A 42 17.27 -11.89 -8.54
N ILE A 43 16.66 -12.76 -9.35
CA ILE A 43 15.58 -13.66 -8.92
C ILE A 43 16.14 -14.94 -8.28
N SER A 44 15.63 -15.28 -7.09
CA SER A 44 15.94 -16.56 -6.44
C SER A 44 15.36 -17.76 -7.20
N LYS A 45 16.13 -18.86 -7.27
CA LYS A 45 15.71 -20.13 -7.91
C LYS A 45 14.71 -20.89 -7.03
N LEU A 46 13.46 -20.44 -7.01
CA LEU A 46 12.36 -21.06 -6.25
C LEU A 46 11.31 -21.65 -7.18
N GLN A 47 10.56 -22.63 -6.68
CA GLN A 47 9.38 -23.16 -7.38
C GLN A 47 8.28 -22.09 -7.44
N THR A 48 7.70 -21.88 -8.62
CA THR A 48 6.64 -20.88 -8.85
C THR A 48 5.47 -21.03 -7.87
N GLY A 49 5.09 -22.27 -7.54
CA GLY A 49 4.00 -22.56 -6.60
C GLY A 49 4.26 -22.03 -5.18
N SER A 50 5.51 -22.05 -4.70
CA SER A 50 5.86 -21.51 -3.38
C SER A 50 5.69 -20.00 -3.32
N VAL A 51 6.06 -19.29 -4.39
CA VAL A 51 5.91 -17.83 -4.49
C VAL A 51 4.44 -17.43 -4.60
N GLN A 52 3.65 -18.17 -5.39
CA GLN A 52 2.22 -17.92 -5.51
C GLN A 52 1.50 -18.12 -4.17
N LEU A 53 1.81 -19.19 -3.44
CA LEU A 53 1.21 -19.47 -2.15
C LEU A 53 1.50 -18.35 -1.15
N THR A 54 2.76 -17.93 -0.99
CA THR A 54 3.11 -16.86 -0.06
C THR A 54 2.50 -15.53 -0.47
N PHE A 55 2.48 -15.22 -1.78
CA PHE A 55 1.83 -14.03 -2.30
C PHE A 55 0.34 -13.96 -1.90
N PHE A 56 -0.43 -15.03 -2.10
CA PHE A 56 -1.84 -15.05 -1.74
C PHE A 56 -2.08 -15.01 -0.23
N ILE A 57 -1.21 -15.65 0.57
CA ILE A 57 -1.26 -15.56 2.04
C ILE A 57 -1.09 -14.10 2.48
N PHE A 58 -0.06 -13.40 1.99
CA PHE A 58 0.18 -12.00 2.34
C PHE A 58 -0.91 -11.07 1.79
N LEU A 59 -1.40 -11.32 0.57
CA LEU A 59 -2.50 -10.56 -0.03
C LEU A 59 -3.74 -10.62 0.86
N LEU A 60 -4.16 -11.83 1.27
CA LEU A 60 -5.32 -12.02 2.12
C LEU A 60 -5.11 -11.37 3.49
N LEU A 61 -3.95 -11.60 4.11
CA LEU A 61 -3.61 -11.03 5.41
C LEU A 61 -3.68 -9.50 5.40
N PHE A 62 -3.00 -8.85 4.46
CA PHE A 62 -2.99 -7.38 4.37
C PHE A 62 -4.34 -6.81 3.97
N THR A 63 -5.13 -7.52 3.16
CA THR A 63 -6.50 -7.10 2.84
C THR A 63 -7.38 -7.11 4.10
N VAL A 64 -7.32 -8.16 4.92
CA VAL A 64 -8.08 -8.24 6.18
C VAL A 64 -7.64 -7.13 7.14
N LEU A 65 -6.33 -6.88 7.27
CA LEU A 65 -5.81 -5.80 8.10
C LEU A 65 -6.30 -4.43 7.63
N LEU A 66 -6.30 -4.17 6.32
CA LEU A 66 -6.80 -2.92 5.74
C LEU A 66 -8.27 -2.67 6.11
N PHE A 67 -9.13 -3.68 5.98
CA PHE A 67 -10.55 -3.54 6.36
C PHE A 67 -10.73 -3.32 7.87
N ALA A 68 -9.96 -4.04 8.70
CA ALA A 68 -9.99 -3.85 10.15
C ALA A 68 -9.56 -2.43 10.54
N GLU A 69 -8.46 -1.93 9.97
CA GLU A 69 -7.94 -0.59 10.23
C GLU A 69 -8.94 0.50 9.81
N ILE A 70 -9.48 0.43 8.58
CA ILE A 70 -10.49 1.38 8.10
C ILE A 70 -11.73 1.33 9.00
N GLY A 71 -12.18 0.14 9.41
CA GLY A 71 -13.30 -0.02 10.32
C GLY A 71 -13.08 0.65 11.68
N ILE A 72 -11.90 0.46 12.28
CA ILE A 72 -11.51 1.08 13.55
C ILE A 72 -11.41 2.60 13.40
N MET A 73 -10.76 3.08 12.33
CA MET A 73 -10.57 4.50 12.06
C MET A 73 -11.92 5.21 11.87
N LEU A 74 -12.83 4.65 11.09
CA LEU A 74 -14.16 5.21 10.90
C LEU A 74 -14.98 5.21 12.19
N LYS A 75 -14.86 4.16 13.01
CA LYS A 75 -15.52 4.10 14.33
C LYS A 75 -14.97 5.17 15.27
N ALA A 76 -13.66 5.40 15.29
CA ALA A 76 -13.01 6.42 16.09
C ALA A 76 -13.41 7.84 15.63
N ILE A 77 -13.38 8.11 14.32
CA ILE A 77 -13.80 9.40 13.74
C ILE A 77 -15.25 9.71 14.10
N LYS A 78 -16.16 8.73 14.00
CA LYS A 78 -17.58 8.90 14.34
C LYS A 78 -17.84 9.13 15.83
N LYS A 79 -17.02 8.54 16.72
CA LYS A 79 -17.17 8.71 18.17
C LYS A 79 -16.89 10.15 18.60
N GLY A 80 -16.10 10.90 17.84
CA GLY A 80 -15.75 12.28 18.17
C GLY A 80 -14.97 12.42 19.49
N PRO A 81 -14.75 13.66 19.97
CA PRO A 81 -13.94 13.93 21.16
C PRO A 81 -14.61 13.55 22.50
N GLU A 82 -15.88 13.13 22.52
CA GLU A 82 -16.65 12.80 23.73
C GLU A 82 -16.12 11.59 24.51
N GLY A 83 -15.18 10.83 23.92
CA GLY A 83 -14.48 9.72 24.59
C GLY A 83 -13.40 10.17 25.58
N ILE A 84 -13.01 11.44 25.58
CA ILE A 84 -12.09 12.04 26.58
C ILE A 84 -12.95 12.63 27.69
N LYS A 85 -13.53 11.77 28.54
CA LYS A 85 -14.10 12.22 29.81
C LYS A 85 -12.98 12.23 30.85
N ASN A 86 -12.71 13.41 31.41
CA ASN A 86 -12.00 13.53 32.69
C ASN A 86 -12.74 12.75 33.78
#